data_AF-A0A7C7XUU3-F1
#
_entry.id   AF-A0A7C7XUU3-F1
#
_cell.length_a   1.000
_cell.length_b   1.000
_cell.length_c   1.000
_cell.angle_alpha   90.00
_cell.angle_beta   90.00
_cell.angle_gamma   90.00
#
_symmetry.space_group_name_H-M   'P 1'
#
loop_
_entity.id
_entity.type
_entity.pdbx_description
1 polymer ?
#
loop_
_entity_poly.entity_id
_entity_poly.type
_entity_poly.pdbx_seq_one_letter_code
_entity_poly.pdbx_strand_id
1 'polypeptide(L)' 'MKLFVFLFLLSSAASADPSGTALIVDGDTIAISGMKVRLNGIDTPERKQTCRKAGITWRCGYKAVQEL' A
#
# COMPACT_ATOMS: atom_id res chain seq x y z
N MET A 1 -42.58 3.70 -8.37
CA MET A 1 -42.00 3.36 -7.06
C MET A 1 -41.53 1.91 -6.93
N LYS A 2 -42.26 0.91 -7.45
CA LYS A 2 -41.85 -0.52 -7.40
C LYS A 2 -40.59 -0.86 -8.22
N LEU A 3 -40.36 -0.19 -9.37
CA LEU A 3 -39.21 -0.44 -10.23
C LEU A 3 -37.87 0.02 -9.62
N PHE A 4 -37.87 1.13 -8.88
CA PHE A 4 -36.67 1.67 -8.22
C PHE A 4 -36.21 0.79 -7.04
N VAL A 5 -37.15 0.16 -6.33
CA VAL A 5 -36.85 -0.74 -5.21
C VAL A 5 -36.16 -2.02 -5.69
N PHE A 6 -36.51 -2.51 -6.89
CA PHE A 6 -35.91 -3.71 -7.45
C PHE A 6 -34.46 -3.51 -7.90
N LEU A 7 -34.12 -2.31 -8.38
CA LEU A 7 -32.77 -1.99 -8.86
C LEU A 7 -31.72 -1.92 -7.74
N PHE A 8 -32.16 -1.59 -6.51
CA PHE A 8 -31.26 -1.46 -5.34
C PHE A 8 -30.85 -2.82 -4.75
N LEU A 9 -31.61 -3.89 -5.02
CA LEU A 9 -31.36 -5.24 -4.49
C LEU A 9 -30.31 -6.04 -5.29
N LEU A 10 -29.81 -5.51 -6.41
CA LEU A 10 -28.82 -6.14 -7.29
C LEU A 10 -27.38 -5.66 -7.05
N SER A 11 -27.13 -4.83 -6.03
CA SER A 11 -25.77 -4.37 -5.72
C SER A 11 -24.97 -5.48 -5.02
N SER A 12 -24.21 -6.25 -5.79
CA SER A 12 -23.19 -7.16 -5.25
C SER A 12 -22.07 -6.36 -4.59
N ALA A 13 -21.75 -6.69 -3.32
CA ALA A 13 -20.57 -6.16 -2.66
C ALA A 13 -19.32 -6.77 -3.32
N ALA A 14 -18.52 -5.95 -4.00
CA ALA A 14 -17.22 -6.35 -4.50
C ALA A 14 -16.15 -5.98 -3.47
N SER A 15 -15.42 -6.97 -2.96
CA SER A 15 -14.24 -6.76 -2.11
C SER A 15 -12.97 -7.00 -2.94
N ALA A 16 -12.08 -6.02 -2.97
CA ALA A 16 -10.72 -6.22 -3.48
C ALA A 16 -9.85 -6.76 -2.34
N ASP A 17 -9.67 -8.07 -2.30
CA ASP A 17 -8.78 -8.75 -1.35
C ASP A 17 -7.48 -9.14 -2.10
N PRO A 18 -6.43 -8.32 -2.03
CA PRO A 18 -5.20 -8.58 -2.77
C PRO A 18 -4.48 -9.80 -2.18
N SER A 19 -4.46 -10.90 -2.93
CA SER A 19 -3.78 -12.14 -2.57
C SER A 19 -2.64 -12.49 -3.53
N GLY A 20 -1.61 -13.16 -3.01
CA GLY A 20 -0.45 -13.64 -3.78
C GLY A 20 0.88 -13.25 -3.13
N THR A 21 1.98 -13.40 -3.87
CA THR A 21 3.31 -13.02 -3.37
C THR A 21 3.38 -11.51 -3.15
N ALA A 22 3.75 -11.13 -1.92
CA ALA A 22 3.99 -9.75 -1.55
C ALA A 22 5.42 -9.33 -1.88
N LEU A 23 5.57 -8.11 -2.40
CA LEU A 23 6.84 -7.42 -2.60
C LEU A 23 6.77 -6.08 -1.87
N ILE A 24 7.65 -5.87 -0.89
CA ILE A 24 7.75 -4.58 -0.18
C ILE A 24 8.37 -3.57 -1.14
N VAL A 25 7.61 -2.56 -1.57
CA VAL A 25 8.06 -1.50 -2.47
C VAL A 25 8.82 -0.45 -1.68
N ASP A 26 8.16 0.14 -0.70
CA ASP A 26 8.64 1.14 0.26
C ASP A 26 8.17 0.73 1.66
N GLY A 27 8.60 1.45 2.72
CA GLY A 27 8.25 1.11 4.10
C GLY A 27 6.75 1.24 4.44
N ASP A 28 5.95 1.79 3.54
CA ASP A 28 4.50 1.94 3.65
C ASP A 28 3.74 1.37 2.43
N THR A 29 4.44 0.78 1.46
CA THR A 29 3.86 0.39 0.18
C THR A 29 4.25 -1.03 -0.17
N ILE A 30 3.26 -1.90 -0.32
CA ILE A 30 3.41 -3.32 -0.65
C ILE A 30 2.76 -3.57 -2.01
N ALA A 31 3.41 -4.33 -2.87
CA ALA A 31 2.83 -4.81 -4.11
C ALA A 31 2.43 -6.29 -3.97
N ILE A 32 1.17 -6.61 -4.25
CA ILE A 32 0.64 -7.98 -4.23
C ILE A 32 0.00 -8.25 -5.58
N SER A 33 0.53 -9.21 -6.33
CA SER A 33 0.03 -9.58 -7.66
C SER A 33 -0.13 -8.38 -8.61
N GLY A 34 0.79 -7.41 -8.54
CA GLY A 34 0.78 -6.18 -9.34
C GLY A 34 -0.09 -5.04 -8.78
N MET A 35 -0.93 -5.29 -7.77
CA MET A 35 -1.68 -4.25 -7.07
C MET A 35 -0.82 -3.61 -5.98
N LYS A 36 -0.80 -2.28 -5.92
CA LYS A 36 -0.14 -1.55 -4.83
C LYS A 36 -1.12 -1.30 -3.68
N VAL A 37 -0.72 -1.71 -2.49
CA VAL A 37 -1.39 -1.46 -1.22
C VAL A 37 -0.54 -0.47 -0.43
N ARG A 38 -1.12 0.67 -0.07
CA ARG A 38 -0.45 1.69 0.75
C ARG A 38 -1.02 1.68 2.16
N LEU A 39 -0.14 1.71 3.15
CA LEU A 39 -0.51 1.80 4.55
C LEU A 39 -0.97 3.24 4.85
N ASN A 40 -2.26 3.41 5.08
CA ASN A 40 -2.82 4.74 5.33
C ASN A 40 -2.31 5.31 6.66
N GLY A 41 -1.93 6.58 6.64
CA GLY A 41 -1.43 7.29 7.83
C GLY A 41 0.05 7.07 8.15
N ILE A 42 0.76 6.27 7.35
CA ILE A 42 2.20 6.07 7.45
C ILE A 42 2.87 6.69 6.21
N ASP A 43 3.96 7.43 6.44
CA ASP A 43 4.81 7.94 5.38
C ASP A 43 6.25 7.48 5.64
N THR A 44 6.86 6.86 4.64
CA THR A 44 8.21 6.30 4.76
C THR A 44 9.13 6.82 3.67
N PRO A 45 10.46 6.82 3.89
CA PRO A 45 11.40 7.14 2.82
C PRO A 45 11.26 6.15 1.67
N GLU A 46 11.28 6.65 0.45
CA GLU A 46 11.26 5.82 -0.76
C GLU A 46 12.49 4.90 -0.77
N ARG A 47 12.38 3.67 -1.29
CA ARG A 47 13.44 2.64 -1.22
C ARG A 47 14.85 3.12 -1.60
N LYS A 48 14.95 3.99 -2.60
CA LYS A 48 16.23 4.50 -3.12
C LYS A 48 16.70 5.79 -2.41
N GLN A 49 15.90 6.33 -1.50
CA GLN A 49 16.21 7.54 -0.76
C GLN A 49 17.38 7.33 0.21
N THR A 50 18.18 8.39 0.29
CA THR A 50 19.26 8.53 1.27
C THR A 50 18.89 9.68 2.20
N CYS A 51 19.06 9.48 3.51
CA CYS A 51 18.75 10.47 4.53
C CYS A 51 20.05 10.97 5.17
N ARG A 52 19.98 12.18 5.72
CA ARG A 52 21.08 12.77 6.49
C ARG A 52 20.56 13.36 7.80
N LYS A 53 21.18 13.01 8.93
CA LYS A 53 20.87 13.56 10.25
C LYS A 53 22.15 13.64 11.08
N ALA A 54 22.38 14.79 11.72
CA ALA A 54 23.57 15.04 12.53
C ALA A 54 24.89 14.67 11.83
N GLY A 55 25.01 15.01 10.53
CA GLY A 55 26.20 14.72 9.71
C GLY A 55 26.32 13.27 9.22
N ILE A 56 25.48 12.35 9.70
CA ILE A 56 25.48 10.95 9.26
C ILE A 56 24.54 10.81 8.07
N THR A 57 25.03 10.20 7.00
CA THR A 57 24.25 9.87 5.80
C THR A 57 24.05 8.37 5.72
N TRP A 58 22.82 7.90 5.50
CA TRP A 58 22.53 6.47 5.36
C TRP A 58 21.39 6.20 4.38
N ARG A 59 21.33 4.97 3.87
CA ARG A 59 20.28 4.49 2.95
C ARG A 59 18.99 4.21 3.72
N CYS A 60 18.36 5.27 4.23
CA CYS A 60 17.14 5.18 5.03
C CYS A 60 16.00 4.45 4.32
N GLY A 61 15.84 4.65 3.00
CA GLY A 61 14.84 3.93 2.22
C GLY A 61 15.08 2.43 2.18
N TYR A 62 16.34 2.01 2.01
CA TYR A 62 16.70 0.60 2.05
C TYR A 62 16.46 0.00 3.44
N LYS A 63 16.83 0.74 4.49
CA LYS A 63 16.57 0.32 5.87
C LYS A 63 15.06 0.17 6.12
N ALA A 64 14.25 1.15 5.73
CA ALA A 64 12.79 1.10 5.92
C ALA A 64 12.16 -0.14 5.26
N VAL A 65 12.67 -0.56 4.09
CA VAL A 65 12.21 -1.77 3.40
C VAL A 65 12.68 -3.07 4.08
N GLN A 66 13.82 -3.08 4.78
CA GLN A 66 14.34 -4.28 5.45
C GLN A 66 13.68 -4.59 6.81
N GLU A 67 12.99 -3.63 7.41
CA GLU A 67 12.33 -3.80 8.71
C GLU A 67 10.92 -4.40 8.60
N LEU A 68 10.51 -4.79 7.38
CA LEU A 68 9.25 -5.44 7.02
C LEU A 68 9.52 -6.85 6.46
#